data_AF-Q93UQ3-F1
#
_entry.id   AF-Q93UQ3-F1
#
_cell.length_a   1.000
_cell.length_b   1.000
_cell.length_c   1.000
_cell.angle_alpha   90.00
_cell.angle_beta   90.00
_cell.angle_gamma   90.00
#
_symmetry.space_group_name_H-M   'P 1'
#
loop_
_entity.id
_entity.type
_entity.pdbx_description
1 polymer ?
#
loop_
_entity_poly.entity_id
_entity_poly.type
_entity_poly.pdbx_seq_one_letter_code
_entity_poly.pdbx_strand_id
1 'polypeptide(L)'
;MVFLGSGLYYTAADTDFAFYQIKAPVVAMVAIVLSMLMARLAGQRLNTSVERLVAGIGHPNIILMCLVFLLAGAFASVSVSIGSVEATVQLGLSIIPSQWVLPALFLISAFIATAMGTSMGTIAATAPIAVGFTGATGLPMSLALGAVVGGAMFGDNLSMIS
;
A
#
# COMPACT_ATOMS: atom_id res chain seq x y z
N MET A 1 15.94 0.59 -9.74
CA MET A 1 17.25 0.49 -9.04
C MET A 1 17.59 1.69 -8.19
N VAL A 2 17.37 2.95 -8.62
CA VAL A 2 17.75 4.15 -7.83
C VAL A 2 17.05 4.21 -6.47
N PHE A 3 15.73 4.02 -6.42
CA PHE A 3 14.97 4.04 -5.15
C PHE A 3 15.42 2.92 -4.19
N LEU A 4 15.46 1.67 -4.66
CA LEU A 4 15.89 0.51 -3.87
C LEU A 4 17.34 0.63 -3.37
N GLY A 5 18.26 1.07 -4.24
CA GLY A 5 19.67 1.26 -3.90
C GLY A 5 19.90 2.39 -2.91
N SER A 6 19.19 3.50 -3.05
CA SER A 6 19.23 4.59 -2.07
C SER A 6 18.69 4.14 -0.71
N GLY A 7 17.59 3.38 -0.67
CA GLY A 7 17.05 2.85 0.58
C GLY A 7 18.02 1.92 1.30
N LEU A 8 18.64 0.97 0.59
CA LEU A 8 19.65 0.07 1.18
C LEU A 8 20.88 0.82 1.71
N TYR A 9 21.35 1.85 0.99
CA TYR A 9 22.47 2.68 1.43
C TYR A 9 22.14 3.46 2.71
N TYR A 10 20.98 4.10 2.76
CA TYR A 10 20.54 4.85 3.94
C TYR A 10 20.20 3.95 5.13
N THR A 11 19.78 2.71 4.89
CA THR A 11 19.63 1.68 5.93
C THR A 11 21.00 1.27 6.48
N ALA A 12 22.02 1.13 5.63
CA ALA A 12 23.39 0.84 6.06
C ALA A 12 24.05 2.01 6.81
N ALA A 13 23.60 3.25 6.54
CA ALA A 13 24.05 4.46 7.23
C ALA A 13 23.30 4.74 8.55
N ASP A 14 22.47 3.80 9.02
CA ASP A 14 21.68 3.86 10.26
C ASP A 14 20.78 5.11 10.36
N THR A 15 20.25 5.55 9.21
CA THR A 15 19.32 6.69 9.17
C THR A 15 17.88 6.24 9.32
N ASP A 16 17.15 6.89 10.22
CA ASP A 16 15.71 6.67 10.38
C ASP A 16 14.96 6.95 9.07
N PHE A 17 14.02 6.06 8.73
CA PHE A 17 13.22 6.14 7.50
C PHE A 17 14.06 6.22 6.21
N ALA A 18 15.13 5.43 6.12
CA ALA A 18 16.03 5.34 4.97
C ALA A 18 15.36 5.34 3.57
N PHE A 19 14.26 4.59 3.39
CA PHE A 19 13.53 4.54 2.12
C PHE A 19 12.68 5.78 1.81
N TYR A 20 12.45 6.66 2.79
CA TYR A 20 11.71 7.92 2.65
C TYR A 20 12.60 9.13 2.40
N GLN A 21 13.93 9.00 2.58
CA GLN A 21 14.90 10.05 2.24
C GLN A 21 14.73 10.50 0.78
N ILE A 22 14.49 9.55 -0.12
CA ILE A 22 14.11 9.83 -1.50
C ILE A 22 12.65 9.42 -1.69
N LYS A 23 11.74 10.39 -1.61
CA LYS A 23 10.32 10.12 -1.87
C LYS A 23 10.12 9.60 -3.29
N ALA A 24 9.37 8.50 -3.44
CA ALA A 24 9.08 7.88 -4.74
C ALA A 24 8.57 8.86 -5.83
N PRO A 25 7.73 9.87 -5.53
CA PRO A 25 7.32 10.89 -6.52
C PRO A 25 8.49 11.68 -7.12
N VAL A 26 9.56 11.94 -6.36
CA VAL A 26 10.73 12.67 -6.85
C VAL A 26 11.44 11.83 -7.92
N VAL A 27 11.62 10.54 -7.67
CA VAL A 27 12.22 9.60 -8.64
C VAL A 27 11.35 9.50 -9.90
N ALA A 28 10.03 9.44 -9.74
CA ALA A 28 9.09 9.42 -10.85
C ALA A 28 9.16 10.71 -11.69
N MET A 29 9.24 11.88 -11.05
CA MET A 29 9.43 13.17 -11.74
C MET A 29 10.71 13.17 -12.59
N VAL A 30 11.84 12.72 -12.03
CA VAL A 30 13.11 12.64 -12.76
C VAL A 30 13.00 11.69 -13.96
N ALA A 31 12.35 10.52 -13.78
CA ALA A 31 12.13 9.57 -14.87
C ALA A 31 11.24 10.15 -15.99
N ILE A 32 10.20 10.92 -15.64
CA ILE A 32 9.33 11.61 -16.61
C ILE A 32 10.11 12.70 -17.36
N VAL A 33 10.93 13.49 -16.67
CA VAL A 33 11.78 14.51 -17.31
C VAL A 33 12.78 13.88 -18.26
N LEU A 34 13.46 12.80 -17.84
CA LEU A 34 14.40 12.07 -18.68
C LEU A 34 13.73 11.45 -19.91
N SER A 35 12.55 10.84 -19.75
CA SER A 35 11.82 10.25 -20.88
C SER A 35 11.37 11.31 -21.88
N MET A 36 10.91 12.48 -21.42
CA MET A 36 10.60 13.62 -22.28
C MET A 36 11.84 14.16 -23.00
N LEU A 37 13.00 14.22 -22.32
CA LEU A 37 14.25 14.72 -22.89
C LEU A 37 14.80 13.76 -23.95
N MET A 38 14.73 12.44 -23.72
CA MET A 38 15.05 11.41 -24.72
C MET A 38 14.11 11.46 -25.92
N ALA A 39 12.80 11.61 -25.70
CA ALA A 39 11.83 11.75 -26.78
C ALA A 39 12.10 13.00 -27.65
N ARG A 40 12.52 14.11 -27.02
CA ARG A 40 12.91 15.34 -27.71
C ARG A 40 14.20 15.16 -28.52
N LEU A 41 15.22 14.49 -27.96
CA LEU A 41 16.47 14.16 -28.65
C LEU A 41 16.23 13.23 -29.86
N ALA A 42 15.24 12.34 -29.77
CA ALA A 42 14.77 11.50 -30.87
C ALA A 42 13.89 12.24 -31.90
N GLY A 43 13.78 13.57 -31.82
CA GLY A 43 13.05 14.41 -32.77
C GLY A 43 11.53 14.49 -32.54
N GLN A 44 11.01 13.94 -31.43
CA GLN A 44 9.58 14.01 -31.14
C GLN A 44 9.18 15.33 -30.49
N ARG A 45 7.97 15.80 -30.82
CA ARG A 45 7.40 17.02 -30.25
C ARG A 45 6.98 16.79 -28.80
N LEU A 46 7.24 17.78 -27.95
CA LEU A 46 6.85 17.76 -26.53
C LEU A 46 5.35 17.47 -26.34
N ASN A 47 4.50 18.03 -27.21
CA ASN A 47 3.06 17.83 -27.13
C ASN A 47 2.67 16.33 -27.23
N THR A 48 3.32 15.59 -28.12
CA THR A 48 3.10 14.15 -28.29
C THR A 48 3.56 13.35 -27.07
N SER A 49 4.66 13.76 -26.43
CA SER A 49 5.11 13.14 -25.17
C SER A 49 4.13 13.39 -24.02
N VAL A 50 3.58 14.61 -23.93
CA VAL A 50 2.57 14.97 -22.93
C VAL A 50 1.27 14.21 -23.18
N GLU A 51 0.79 14.13 -24.42
CA GLU A 51 -0.41 13.36 -24.77
C GLU A 51 -0.27 11.88 -24.40
N ARG A 52 0.89 11.26 -24.67
CA ARG A 52 1.15 9.86 -24.26
C ARG A 52 1.17 9.69 -22.75
N LEU A 53 1.76 10.64 -22.02
CA LEU A 53 1.77 10.61 -20.55
C LEU A 53 0.33 10.68 -20.01
N VAL A 54 -0.46 11.64 -20.48
CA VAL A 54 -1.86 11.82 -20.06
C VAL A 54 -2.71 10.60 -20.43
N ALA A 55 -2.54 10.05 -21.63
CA ALA A 55 -3.23 8.83 -22.05
C ALA A 55 -2.88 7.62 -21.17
N GLY A 56 -1.61 7.49 -20.75
CA GLY A 56 -1.18 6.46 -19.81
C GLY A 56 -1.77 6.62 -18.41
N ILE A 57 -1.80 7.85 -17.88
CA ILE A 57 -2.39 8.16 -16.56
C ILE A 57 -3.91 7.96 -16.58
N GLY A 58 -4.56 8.32 -17.68
CA GLY A 58 -6.02 8.24 -17.86
C GLY A 58 -6.54 6.83 -18.13
N HIS A 59 -5.73 5.79 -17.98
CA HIS A 59 -6.16 4.41 -18.21
C HIS A 59 -7.30 4.05 -17.23
N PRO A 60 -8.45 3.50 -17.70
CA PRO A 60 -9.62 3.25 -16.86
C PRO A 60 -9.32 2.45 -15.59
N ASN A 61 -8.48 1.42 -15.68
CA ASN A 61 -8.04 0.64 -14.52
C ASN A 61 -7.34 1.50 -13.46
N ILE A 62 -6.48 2.43 -13.85
CA ILE A 62 -5.78 3.32 -12.90
C ILE A 62 -6.79 4.24 -12.21
N ILE A 63 -7.68 4.85 -12.99
CA ILE A 63 -8.73 5.72 -12.46
C ILE A 63 -9.61 4.95 -11.46
N LEU A 64 -10.00 3.71 -11.79
CA LEU A 64 -10.78 2.86 -10.91
C LEU A 64 -10.03 2.51 -9.63
N MET A 65 -8.74 2.17 -9.70
CA MET A 65 -7.92 1.95 -8.50
C MET A 65 -7.84 3.22 -7.63
N CYS A 66 -7.67 4.40 -8.24
CA CYS A 66 -7.66 5.67 -7.50
C CYS A 66 -9.00 5.91 -6.79
N LEU A 67 -10.13 5.70 -7.46
CA LEU A 67 -11.46 5.84 -6.85
C LEU A 67 -11.66 4.86 -5.70
N VAL A 68 -11.28 3.60 -5.87
CA VAL A 68 -11.37 2.58 -4.82
C VAL A 68 -10.52 2.97 -3.61
N PHE A 69 -9.28 3.44 -3.79
CA PHE A 69 -8.45 3.87 -2.66
C PHE A 69 -8.95 5.15 -1.99
N LEU A 70 -9.47 6.11 -2.75
CA LEU A 70 -10.09 7.31 -2.18
C LEU A 70 -11.29 6.96 -1.32
N LEU A 71 -12.16 6.06 -1.80
CA LEU A 71 -13.31 5.56 -1.07
C LEU A 71 -12.90 4.73 0.15
N ALA A 72 -11.90 3.85 0.02
CA ALA A 72 -11.36 3.07 1.14
C ALA A 72 -10.77 3.98 2.22
N GLY A 73 -10.04 5.03 1.83
CA GLY A 73 -9.50 6.02 2.77
C GLY A 73 -10.59 6.80 3.49
N ALA A 74 -11.64 7.22 2.77
CA ALA A 74 -12.81 7.86 3.37
C ALA A 74 -13.57 6.91 4.30
N PHE A 75 -13.74 5.64 3.92
CA PHE A 75 -14.34 4.62 4.76
C PHE A 75 -13.54 4.37 6.04
N ALA A 76 -12.21 4.29 5.92
CA ALA A 76 -11.33 4.12 7.07
C ALA A 76 -11.42 5.30 8.04
N SER A 77 -11.40 6.55 7.55
CA SER A 77 -11.50 7.73 8.40
C SER A 77 -12.85 7.83 9.11
N VAL A 78 -13.95 7.53 8.42
CA VAL A 78 -15.29 7.48 9.01
C VAL A 78 -15.37 6.35 10.05
N SER A 79 -14.84 5.16 9.75
CA SER A 79 -14.86 4.00 10.65
C SER A 79 -14.15 4.26 11.97
N VAL A 80 -13.02 4.97 11.93
CA VAL A 80 -12.32 5.44 13.15
C VAL A 80 -13.15 6.50 13.86
N SER A 81 -13.74 7.46 13.13
CA SER A 81 -14.51 8.56 13.73
C SER A 81 -15.77 8.09 14.47
N ILE A 82 -16.40 7.01 14.01
CA ILE A 82 -17.59 6.41 14.65
C ILE A 82 -17.23 5.37 15.73
N GLY A 83 -15.94 5.12 16.00
CA GLY A 83 -15.50 4.13 16.98
C GLY A 83 -15.64 2.67 16.54
N SER A 84 -15.90 2.43 15.25
CA SER A 84 -16.10 1.07 14.72
C SER A 84 -14.82 0.25 14.81
N VAL A 85 -13.65 0.88 14.58
CA VAL A 85 -12.36 0.19 14.64
C VAL A 85 -12.08 -0.29 16.06
N GLU A 86 -12.26 0.57 17.06
CA GLU A 86 -12.06 0.25 18.48
C GLU A 86 -13.03 -0.84 18.94
N ALA A 87 -14.29 -0.79 18.52
CA ALA A 87 -15.27 -1.82 18.84
C ALA A 87 -14.89 -3.19 18.26
N THR A 88 -14.46 -3.24 16.99
CA THR A 88 -13.98 -4.48 16.35
C THR A 88 -12.73 -5.02 17.03
N VAL A 89 -11.80 -4.14 17.44
CA VAL A 89 -10.57 -4.56 18.14
C VAL A 89 -10.89 -5.15 19.51
N GLN A 90 -11.76 -4.52 20.30
CA GLN A 90 -12.15 -5.04 21.61
C GLN A 90 -12.93 -6.35 21.51
N LEU A 91 -13.82 -6.47 20.53
CA LEU A 91 -14.48 -7.76 20.23
C LEU A 91 -13.47 -8.82 19.78
N GLY A 92 -12.49 -8.45 18.96
CA GLY A 92 -11.43 -9.35 18.55
C GLY A 92 -10.63 -9.87 19.75
N LEU A 93 -10.26 -8.99 20.67
CA LEU A 93 -9.50 -9.35 21.87
C LEU A 93 -10.29 -10.12 22.93
N SER A 94 -11.62 -10.02 22.93
CA SER A 94 -12.45 -10.85 23.82
C SER A 94 -12.53 -12.31 23.37
N ILE A 95 -12.33 -12.57 22.08
CA ILE A 95 -12.36 -13.91 21.47
C ILE A 95 -10.95 -14.47 21.27
N ILE A 96 -10.01 -13.62 20.85
CA ILE A 96 -8.66 -13.99 20.42
C ILE A 96 -7.64 -13.41 21.41
N PRO A 97 -6.81 -14.25 22.06
CA PRO A 97 -5.74 -13.76 22.93
C PRO A 97 -4.75 -12.89 22.14
N SER A 98 -4.19 -11.86 22.78
CA SER A 98 -3.28 -10.89 22.13
C SER A 98 -2.10 -11.52 21.36
N GLN A 99 -1.57 -12.64 21.87
CA GLN A 99 -0.50 -13.43 21.24
C GLN A 99 -0.87 -14.00 19.85
N TRP A 100 -2.16 -14.18 19.55
CA TRP A 100 -2.64 -14.73 18.27
C TRP A 100 -3.04 -13.64 17.25
N VAL A 101 -2.97 -12.36 17.62
CA VAL A 101 -3.42 -11.25 16.76
C VAL A 101 -2.61 -11.17 15.46
N LEU A 102 -1.29 -11.36 15.53
CA LEU A 102 -0.41 -11.33 14.36
C LEU A 102 -0.71 -12.46 13.34
N PRO A 103 -0.74 -13.74 13.76
CA PRO A 103 -1.19 -14.83 12.89
C PRO A 103 -2.61 -14.63 12.35
N ALA A 104 -3.53 -14.12 13.18
CA ALA A 104 -4.91 -13.88 12.76
C ALA A 104 -4.99 -12.79 11.67
N LEU A 105 -4.28 -11.68 11.83
CA LEU A 105 -4.20 -10.61 10.82
C LEU A 105 -3.63 -11.14 9.49
N PHE A 106 -2.61 -11.99 9.55
CA PHE A 106 -2.08 -12.65 8.35
C PHE A 106 -3.12 -13.55 7.67
N LEU A 107 -3.82 -14.39 8.42
CA LEU A 107 -4.81 -15.32 7.86
C LEU A 107 -6.03 -14.59 7.30
N ILE A 108 -6.54 -13.57 7.99
CA ILE A 108 -7.67 -12.77 7.53
C ILE A 108 -7.29 -12.02 6.24
N SER A 109 -6.13 -11.38 6.20
CA SER A 109 -5.66 -10.70 4.98
C SER A 109 -5.39 -11.67 3.84
N ALA A 110 -4.82 -12.85 4.10
CA ALA A 110 -4.65 -13.90 3.09
C ALA A 110 -5.99 -14.37 2.53
N PHE A 111 -6.96 -14.69 3.39
CA PHE A 111 -8.28 -15.14 2.95
C PHE A 111 -9.00 -14.09 2.11
N ILE A 112 -8.98 -12.83 2.56
CA ILE A 112 -9.59 -11.72 1.82
C ILE A 112 -8.89 -11.51 0.48
N ALA A 113 -7.56 -11.57 0.42
CA ALA A 113 -6.82 -11.41 -0.83
C ALA A 113 -7.04 -12.57 -1.80
N THR A 114 -7.11 -13.81 -1.32
CA THR A 114 -7.48 -14.97 -2.15
C THR A 114 -8.88 -14.78 -2.75
N ALA A 115 -9.83 -14.27 -1.96
CA ALA A 115 -11.21 -14.05 -2.39
C ALA A 115 -11.39 -12.85 -3.33
N MET A 116 -10.73 -11.72 -3.04
CA MET A 116 -10.80 -10.50 -3.86
C MET A 116 -9.87 -10.54 -5.09
N GLY A 117 -8.87 -11.42 -5.10
CA GLY A 117 -7.87 -11.54 -6.17
C GLY A 117 -7.00 -10.30 -6.35
N THR A 118 -6.90 -9.44 -5.32
CA THR A 118 -6.00 -8.27 -5.34
C THR A 118 -5.34 -8.04 -3.98
N SER A 119 -4.02 -7.85 -3.99
CA SER A 119 -3.23 -7.54 -2.79
C SER A 119 -3.46 -6.11 -2.27
N MET A 120 -3.40 -5.11 -3.15
CA MET A 120 -3.48 -3.71 -2.72
C MET A 120 -4.84 -3.31 -2.14
N GLY A 121 -5.94 -3.82 -2.71
CA GLY A 121 -7.29 -3.59 -2.18
C GLY A 121 -7.46 -4.20 -0.79
N THR A 122 -6.90 -5.40 -0.58
CA THR A 122 -6.91 -6.08 0.71
C THR A 122 -6.12 -5.33 1.77
N ILE A 123 -4.94 -4.83 1.43
CA ILE A 123 -4.12 -4.01 2.33
C ILE A 123 -4.87 -2.74 2.73
N ALA A 124 -5.48 -2.04 1.77
CA ALA A 124 -6.24 -0.82 2.04
C ALA A 124 -7.42 -1.05 3.00
N ALA A 125 -8.10 -2.19 2.90
CA ALA A 125 -9.23 -2.53 3.76
C ALA A 125 -8.81 -3.00 5.16
N THR A 126 -7.72 -3.77 5.27
CA THR A 126 -7.32 -4.44 6.52
C THR A 126 -6.29 -3.66 7.34
N ALA A 127 -5.54 -2.73 6.74
CA ALA A 127 -4.57 -1.90 7.44
C ALA A 127 -5.17 -1.06 8.59
N PRO A 128 -6.34 -0.39 8.45
CA PRO A 128 -6.92 0.37 9.56
C PRO A 128 -7.22 -0.51 10.78
N ILE A 129 -7.66 -1.75 10.54
CA ILE A 129 -7.94 -2.74 11.59
C ILE A 129 -6.64 -3.12 12.30
N ALA A 130 -5.58 -3.43 11.55
CA ALA A 130 -4.27 -3.75 12.13
C ALA A 130 -3.70 -2.60 12.98
N VAL A 131 -3.86 -1.35 12.51
CA VAL A 131 -3.47 -0.16 13.29
C VAL A 131 -4.27 -0.09 14.60
N GLY A 132 -5.57 -0.33 14.56
CA GLY A 132 -6.39 -0.40 15.77
C GLY A 132 -5.89 -1.44 16.78
N PHE A 133 -5.52 -2.64 16.31
CA PHE A 133 -4.97 -3.68 17.18
C PHE A 133 -3.63 -3.28 17.80
N THR A 134 -2.76 -2.58 17.07
CA THR A 134 -1.45 -2.15 17.61
C THR A 134 -1.61 -1.18 18.79
N GLY A 135 -2.59 -0.26 18.70
CA GLY A 135 -2.91 0.66 19.79
C GLY A 135 -3.45 -0.04 21.03
N ALA A 136 -4.25 -1.10 20.86
CA ALA A 136 -4.86 -1.83 21.97
C ALA A 136 -3.96 -2.90 22.61
N THR A 137 -3.02 -3.47 21.85
CA THR A 137 -2.18 -4.60 22.30
C THR A 137 -0.73 -4.21 22.62
N GLY A 138 -0.30 -3.01 22.24
CA GLY A 138 1.10 -2.57 22.35
C GLY A 138 2.05 -3.26 21.37
N LEU A 139 1.53 -4.01 20.39
CA LEU A 139 2.34 -4.64 19.36
C LEU A 139 2.97 -3.58 18.43
N PRO A 140 4.22 -3.79 17.98
CA PRO A 140 4.86 -2.87 17.05
C PRO A 140 4.07 -2.77 15.74
N MET A 141 3.73 -1.53 15.36
CA MET A 141 2.93 -1.23 14.17
C MET A 141 3.51 -1.83 12.88
N SER A 142 4.84 -1.81 12.77
CA SER A 142 5.58 -2.41 11.64
C SER A 142 5.31 -3.90 11.49
N LEU A 143 5.18 -4.64 12.60
CA LEU A 143 4.96 -6.08 12.59
C LEU A 143 3.50 -6.43 12.23
N ALA A 144 2.54 -5.68 12.76
CA ALA A 144 1.12 -5.86 12.42
C ALA A 144 0.84 -5.52 10.95
N LEU A 145 1.39 -4.41 10.45
CA LEU A 145 1.31 -4.08 9.03
C LEU A 145 2.07 -5.08 8.16
N GLY A 146 3.22 -5.58 8.64
CA GLY A 146 3.96 -6.66 7.97
C GLY A 146 3.14 -7.94 7.83
N ALA A 147 2.40 -8.32 8.87
CA ALA A 147 1.48 -9.47 8.82
C ALA A 147 0.36 -9.27 7.80
N VAL A 148 -0.24 -8.07 7.74
CA VAL A 148 -1.27 -7.73 6.74
C VAL A 148 -0.72 -7.75 5.32
N VAL A 149 0.43 -7.11 5.07
CA VAL A 149 1.04 -7.06 3.73
C VAL A 149 1.46 -8.46 3.30
N GLY A 150 2.08 -9.23 4.21
CA GLY A 150 2.49 -10.61 3.94
C GLY A 150 1.29 -11.51 3.62
N GLY A 151 0.22 -11.42 4.40
CA GLY A 151 -0.99 -12.20 4.16
C GLY A 151 -1.68 -11.80 2.87
N ALA A 152 -1.85 -10.50 2.62
CA ALA A 152 -2.44 -10.01 1.38
C ALA A 152 -1.65 -10.44 0.14
N MET A 153 -0.32 -10.36 0.17
CA MET A 153 0.53 -10.83 -0.93
C MET A 153 0.45 -12.35 -1.10
N PHE A 154 0.46 -13.10 0.01
CA PHE A 154 0.32 -14.56 -0.03
C PHE A 154 -1.02 -14.98 -0.64
N GLY A 155 -2.12 -14.34 -0.21
CA GLY A 155 -3.45 -14.65 -0.71
C GLY A 155 -3.64 -14.29 -2.18
N ASP A 156 -3.10 -13.15 -2.62
CA ASP A 156 -3.09 -12.70 -4.01
C ASP A 156 -2.41 -13.71 -4.93
N ASN A 157 -1.24 -14.23 -4.51
CA ASN A 157 -0.50 -15.27 -5.26
C ASN A 157 -1.21 -16.63 -5.30
N LEU A 158 -2.13 -16.91 -4.37
CA LEU A 158 -2.93 -18.14 -4.35
C LEU A 158 -4.31 -17.98 -4.98
N SER A 159 -4.72 -16.77 -5.35
CA SER A 159 -6.03 -16.53 -5.94
C SER A 159 -6.12 -17.20 -7.32
N MET A 160 -7.14 -18.03 -7.53
CA MET A 160 -7.43 -18.62 -8.86
C MET A 160 -7.93 -17.60 -9.89
N ILE A 161 -8.14 -16.34 -9.48
CA ILE A 161 -8.76 -15.27 -10.26
C ILE A 161 -7.72 -14.24 -10.76
N SER A 162 -6.48 -14.29 -10.27
CA SER A 162 -5.42 -13.33 -10.62
C SER A 162 -4.80 -13.59 -12.00
#